data_AF-A0A679HLK0-F1
#
_entry.id   AF-A0A679HLK0-F1
#
_cell.length_a   1.000
_cell.length_b   1.000
_cell.length_c   1.000
_cell.angle_alpha   90.00
_cell.angle_beta   90.00
_cell.angle_gamma   90.00
#
_symmetry.space_group_name_H-M   'P 1'
#
loop_
_entity.id
_entity.type
_entity.pdbx_description
1 polymer ?
#
loop_
_entity_poly.entity_id
_entity_poly.type
_entity_poly.pdbx_seq_one_letter_code
_entity_poly.pdbx_strand_id
1 'polypeptide(L)'
;MITLWENRDKWEEDSNLHGLLLTIIKNKALNYLAHLQVRLRAEEEINSHSQRELDLRISTLEACEPDAIFDSEIQHIVQKALKRMPNQSRQIFILSRYQNTPNKKIAEQLGISVKSVEFHITKALKILRTELKDYLVSILF
;
A
#
# COMPACT_ATOMS: atom_id res chain seq x y z
N MET A 1 -3.54 -17.62 55.01
CA MET A 1 -3.56 -16.49 55.97
C MET A 1 -4.84 -16.55 56.76
N ILE A 2 -6.02 -16.37 56.14
CA ILE A 2 -7.33 -16.55 56.82
C ILE A 2 -7.48 -17.98 57.37
N THR A 3 -7.29 -19.01 56.55
CA THR A 3 -7.32 -20.44 56.97
C THR A 3 -6.29 -20.84 58.02
N LEU A 4 -5.19 -20.08 58.11
CA LEU A 4 -4.12 -20.30 59.07
C LEU A 4 -4.48 -19.71 60.44
N TRP A 5 -5.15 -18.55 60.42
CA TRP A 5 -5.62 -17.83 61.59
C TRP A 5 -6.88 -18.48 62.20
N GLU A 6 -7.76 -19.03 61.34
CA GLU A 6 -9.01 -19.71 61.73
C GLU A 6 -8.79 -21.05 62.45
N ASN A 7 -7.62 -21.68 62.31
CA ASN A 7 -7.30 -22.96 62.93
C ASN A 7 -6.22 -22.87 64.01
N ARG A 8 -5.82 -21.66 64.41
CA ARG A 8 -4.72 -21.42 65.37
C ARG A 8 -4.93 -22.09 66.73
N ASP A 9 -6.20 -22.21 67.15
CA ASP A 9 -6.59 -22.71 68.48
C ASP A 9 -6.66 -24.26 68.54
N LYS A 10 -6.39 -24.95 67.41
CA LYS A 10 -6.48 -26.43 67.29
C LYS A 10 -5.12 -27.11 67.18
N TRP A 11 -4.02 -26.41 67.44
CA TRP A 11 -2.67 -26.90 67.12
C TRP A 11 -1.93 -27.36 68.37
N GLU A 12 -1.43 -28.59 68.34
CA GLU A 12 -0.50 -29.14 69.35
C GLU A 12 0.89 -28.52 69.17
N GLU A 13 1.64 -28.36 70.28
CA GLU A 13 2.95 -27.68 70.38
C GLU A 13 4.03 -28.22 69.41
N ASP A 14 3.87 -29.43 68.86
CA ASP A 14 4.80 -30.08 67.91
C ASP A 14 4.42 -29.91 66.41
N SER A 15 3.42 -29.08 66.09
CA SER A 15 3.02 -28.87 64.69
C SER A 15 4.08 -28.06 63.91
N ASN A 16 4.58 -28.61 62.79
CA ASN A 16 5.57 -27.97 61.90
C ASN A 16 5.00 -26.76 61.11
N LEU A 17 4.67 -25.71 61.84
CA LEU A 17 4.13 -24.44 61.36
C LEU A 17 5.05 -23.79 60.31
N HIS A 18 6.36 -23.92 60.49
CA HIS A 18 7.34 -23.40 59.55
C HIS A 18 7.21 -24.07 58.18
N GLY A 19 7.08 -25.40 58.15
CA GLY A 19 6.84 -26.18 56.93
C GLY A 19 5.51 -25.82 56.24
N LEU A 20 4.44 -25.61 57.00
CA LEU A 20 3.15 -25.17 56.47
C LEU A 20 3.21 -23.76 55.88
N LEU A 21 3.86 -22.83 56.57
CA LEU A 21 4.03 -21.45 56.09
C LEU A 21 4.87 -21.40 54.81
N LEU A 22 5.98 -22.13 54.77
CA LEU A 22 6.82 -22.26 53.57
C LEU A 22 6.04 -22.83 52.40
N THR A 23 5.20 -23.85 52.64
CA THR A 23 4.34 -24.45 51.61
C THR A 23 3.33 -23.44 51.08
N ILE A 24 2.71 -22.65 51.95
CA ILE A 24 1.74 -21.61 51.56
C ILE A 24 2.42 -20.50 50.75
N ILE A 25 3.58 -20.02 51.19
CA ILE A 25 4.34 -18.98 50.48
C ILE A 25 4.79 -19.50 49.11
N LYS A 26 5.33 -20.72 49.05
CA LYS A 26 5.72 -21.38 47.79
C LYS A 26 4.53 -21.49 46.84
N ASN A 27 3.38 -21.97 47.31
CA ASN A 27 2.19 -22.12 46.47
C ASN A 27 1.66 -20.76 45.98
N LYS A 28 1.67 -19.73 46.82
CA LYS A 28 1.29 -18.37 46.42
C LYS A 28 2.24 -17.78 45.38
N ALA A 29 3.56 -17.95 45.58
CA ALA A 29 4.56 -17.50 44.62
C ALA A 29 4.42 -18.23 43.28
N LEU A 30 4.22 -19.55 43.30
CA LEU A 30 3.97 -20.34 42.09
C LEU A 30 2.71 -19.89 41.35
N ASN A 31 1.60 -19.68 42.06
CA ASN A 31 0.36 -19.18 41.45
C ASN A 31 0.57 -17.81 40.81
N TYR A 32 1.24 -16.89 41.50
CA TYR A 32 1.55 -15.56 40.96
C TYR A 32 2.39 -15.66 39.68
N LEU A 33 3.45 -16.47 39.69
CA LEU A 33 4.33 -16.65 38.52
C LEU A 33 3.59 -17.31 37.35
N ALA A 34 2.71 -18.28 37.61
CA ALA A 34 1.88 -18.91 36.58
C ALA A 34 0.93 -17.89 35.92
N HIS A 35 0.26 -17.04 36.71
CA HIS A 35 -0.59 -15.98 36.17
C HIS A 35 0.21 -14.95 35.37
N LEU A 36 1.40 -14.58 35.87
CA LEU A 36 2.29 -13.65 35.16
C LEU A 36 2.70 -14.22 33.79
N GLN A 37 3.04 -15.51 33.73
CA GLN A 37 3.42 -16.17 32.50
C GLN A 37 2.28 -16.20 31.46
N VAL A 38 1.04 -16.46 31.87
CA VAL A 38 -0.12 -16.43 30.97
C VAL A 38 -0.34 -15.02 30.40
N ARG A 39 -0.23 -13.99 31.23
CA ARG A 39 -0.38 -12.59 30.78
C ARG A 39 0.69 -12.21 29.75
N LEU A 40 1.96 -12.53 30.03
CA LEU A 40 3.06 -12.22 29.12
C LEU A 40 2.90 -12.91 27.76
N ARG A 41 2.46 -14.18 27.73
CA ARG A 41 2.18 -14.88 26.47
C ARG A 41 1.07 -14.22 25.66
N ALA A 42 -0.02 -13.82 26.32
CA ALA A 42 -1.12 -13.13 25.65
C ALA A 42 -0.69 -11.78 25.07
N GLU A 43 0.15 -11.01 25.80
CA GLU A 43 0.73 -9.76 25.31
C GLU A 43 1.63 -9.99 24.08
N GLU A 44 2.47 -11.03 24.11
CA GLU A 44 3.35 -11.41 23.00
C GLU A 44 2.55 -11.83 21.76
N GLU A 45 1.50 -12.63 21.92
CA GLU A 45 0.61 -13.03 20.83
C GLU A 45 -0.08 -11.80 20.21
N ILE A 46 -0.67 -10.92 21.01
CA ILE A 46 -1.31 -9.68 20.53
C ILE A 46 -0.30 -8.81 19.76
N ASN A 47 0.91 -8.67 20.31
CA ASN A 47 1.97 -7.88 19.67
C ASN A 47 2.40 -8.51 18.34
N SER A 48 2.51 -9.84 18.27
CA SER A 48 2.84 -10.56 17.03
C SER A 48 1.78 -10.36 15.95
N HIS A 49 0.49 -10.33 16.32
CA HIS A 49 -0.60 -10.04 15.39
C HIS A 49 -0.53 -8.60 14.88
N SER A 50 -0.27 -7.64 15.76
CA SER A 50 -0.12 -6.23 15.39
C SER A 50 1.08 -6.01 14.46
N GLN A 51 2.21 -6.66 14.74
CA GLN A 51 3.39 -6.61 13.88
C GLN A 51 3.10 -7.17 12.49
N ARG A 52 2.43 -8.32 12.41
CA ARG A 52 2.06 -8.94 11.14
C ARG A 52 1.09 -8.07 10.32
N GLU A 53 0.17 -7.38 10.99
CA GLU A 53 -0.72 -6.42 10.33
C GLU A 53 0.06 -5.22 9.77
N LEU A 54 1.00 -4.67 10.54
CA LEU A 54 1.88 -3.59 10.08
C LEU A 54 2.71 -4.02 8.88
N ASP A 55 3.34 -5.21 8.94
CA ASP A 55 4.15 -5.75 7.85
C ASP A 55 3.31 -5.89 6.56
N LEU A 56 2.07 -6.40 6.67
CA LEU A 56 1.15 -6.50 5.52
C LEU A 56 0.83 -5.13 4.91
N ARG A 57 0.55 -4.13 5.74
CA ARG A 57 0.25 -2.76 5.30
C ARG A 57 1.46 -2.15 4.58
N ILE A 58 2.66 -2.31 5.15
CA ILE A 58 3.92 -1.84 4.56
C ILE A 58 4.14 -2.52 3.20
N SER A 59 4.08 -3.84 3.13
CA SER A 59 4.29 -4.57 1.87
C SER A 59 3.26 -4.22 0.80
N THR A 60 2.00 -3.93 1.18
CA THR A 60 0.98 -3.49 0.23
C THR A 60 1.29 -2.11 -0.34
N LEU A 61 1.82 -1.21 0.48
CA LEU A 61 2.23 0.14 0.05
C LEU A 61 3.50 0.11 -0.80
N GLU A 62 4.48 -0.73 -0.46
CA GLU A 62 5.72 -0.92 -1.23
C GLU A 62 5.45 -1.56 -2.60
N ALA A 63 4.50 -2.50 -2.67
CA ALA A 63 4.08 -3.11 -3.94
C ALA A 63 3.22 -2.17 -4.80
N CYS A 64 2.69 -1.08 -4.23
CA CYS A 64 2.00 -0.06 -4.97
C CYS A 64 3.05 0.83 -5.64
N GLU A 65 3.16 0.76 -6.96
CA GLU A 65 3.96 1.68 -7.77
C GLU A 65 3.02 2.71 -8.41
N PRO A 66 2.80 3.89 -7.78
CA PRO A 66 1.87 4.89 -8.30
C PRO A 66 2.22 5.32 -9.71
N ASP A 67 3.52 5.42 -10.02
CA ASP A 67 4.02 5.81 -11.33
C ASP A 67 3.61 4.82 -12.43
N ALA A 68 3.68 3.51 -12.16
CA ALA A 68 3.27 2.49 -13.12
C ALA A 68 1.76 2.48 -13.38
N ILE A 69 0.96 2.68 -12.32
CA ILE A 69 -0.50 2.80 -12.42
C ILE A 69 -0.86 4.06 -13.23
N PHE A 70 -0.24 5.19 -12.87
CA PHE A 70 -0.45 6.48 -13.52
C PHE A 70 -0.06 6.45 -15.01
N ASP A 71 1.06 5.81 -15.34
CA ASP A 71 1.48 5.58 -16.73
C ASP A 71 0.45 4.77 -17.51
N SER A 72 -0.09 3.69 -16.93
CA SER A 72 -1.09 2.85 -17.58
C SER A 72 -2.39 3.61 -17.88
N GLU A 73 -2.81 4.49 -16.97
CA GLU A 73 -4.00 5.31 -17.11
C GLU A 73 -3.81 6.42 -18.17
N ILE A 74 -2.66 7.09 -18.16
CA ILE A 74 -2.28 8.06 -19.20
C ILE A 74 -2.27 7.39 -20.58
N GLN A 75 -1.64 6.22 -20.70
CA GLN A 75 -1.61 5.46 -21.96
C GLN A 75 -3.03 5.13 -22.43
N HIS A 76 -3.90 4.71 -21.52
CA HIS A 76 -5.30 4.43 -21.85
C HIS A 76 -6.03 5.67 -22.41
N ILE A 77 -5.85 6.83 -21.77
CA ILE A 77 -6.45 8.09 -22.20
C ILE A 77 -5.91 8.51 -23.58
N VAL A 78 -4.60 8.43 -23.80
CA VAL A 78 -3.98 8.72 -25.10
C VAL A 78 -4.58 7.83 -26.20
N GLN A 79 -4.69 6.53 -25.96
CA GLN A 79 -5.26 5.60 -26.95
C GLN A 79 -6.73 5.90 -27.24
N LYS A 80 -7.51 6.23 -26.21
CA LYS A 80 -8.93 6.62 -26.35
C LYS A 80 -9.07 7.92 -27.14
N ALA A 81 -8.23 8.92 -26.87
CA ALA A 81 -8.20 10.18 -27.59
C ALA A 81 -7.83 9.97 -29.07
N LEU A 82 -6.79 9.16 -29.36
CA LEU A 82 -6.42 8.81 -30.73
C LEU A 82 -7.57 8.15 -31.49
N LYS A 83 -8.31 7.22 -30.86
CA LYS A 83 -9.47 6.57 -31.49
C LYS A 83 -10.60 7.54 -31.86
N ARG A 84 -10.78 8.64 -31.12
CA ARG A 84 -11.77 9.68 -31.40
C ARG A 84 -11.37 10.63 -32.53
N MET A 85 -10.09 10.70 -32.88
CA MET A 85 -9.62 11.58 -33.95
C MET A 85 -10.06 11.08 -35.33
N PRO A 86 -10.28 11.98 -36.31
CA PRO A 86 -10.45 11.59 -37.70
C PRO A 86 -9.25 10.78 -38.19
N ASN A 87 -9.50 9.74 -39.00
CA ASN A 87 -8.50 8.77 -39.45
C ASN A 87 -7.21 9.42 -39.98
N GLN A 88 -7.34 10.48 -40.81
CA GLN A 88 -6.20 11.19 -41.37
C GLN A 88 -5.35 11.90 -40.30
N SER A 89 -5.98 12.54 -39.32
CA SER A 89 -5.25 13.22 -38.24
C SER A 89 -4.54 12.22 -37.33
N ARG A 90 -5.20 11.09 -37.02
CA ARG A 90 -4.61 9.98 -36.26
C ARG A 90 -3.40 9.39 -36.99
N GLN A 91 -3.55 9.10 -38.28
CA GLN A 91 -2.47 8.51 -39.09
C GLN A 91 -1.26 9.44 -39.16
N ILE A 92 -1.47 10.73 -39.45
CA ILE A 92 -0.38 11.72 -39.49
C ILE A 92 0.32 11.83 -38.13
N PHE A 93 -0.44 11.84 -37.04
CA PHE A 93 0.13 11.89 -35.69
C PHE A 93 0.99 10.65 -35.39
N ILE A 94 0.53 9.45 -35.76
CA ILE A 94 1.26 8.20 -35.56
C ILE A 94 2.58 8.21 -36.34
N LEU A 95 2.54 8.57 -37.63
CA LEU A 95 3.74 8.69 -38.47
C LEU A 95 4.75 9.68 -37.87
N SER A 96 4.27 10.83 -37.41
CA SER A 96 5.14 11.88 -36.85
C SER A 96 5.74 11.49 -35.50
N ARG A 97 4.93 10.97 -34.57
CA ARG A 97 5.32 10.83 -33.15
C ARG A 97 5.78 9.44 -32.75
N TYR A 98 5.21 8.40 -33.34
CA TYR A 98 5.60 7.02 -33.03
C TYR A 98 6.67 6.51 -33.99
N GLN A 99 6.66 6.97 -35.24
CA GLN A 99 7.62 6.53 -36.26
C GLN A 99 8.71 7.56 -36.55
N ASN A 100 8.65 8.74 -35.92
CA ASN A 100 9.60 9.85 -36.13
C ASN A 100 9.78 10.26 -37.61
N THR A 101 8.74 10.06 -38.43
CA THR A 101 8.80 10.39 -39.86
C THR A 101 8.78 11.92 -40.04
N PRO A 102 9.72 12.51 -40.78
CA PRO A 102 9.74 13.95 -41.03
C PRO A 102 8.48 14.43 -41.75
N ASN A 103 7.94 15.59 -41.37
CA ASN A 103 6.70 16.15 -41.94
C ASN A 103 6.72 16.23 -43.49
N LYS A 104 7.89 16.51 -44.09
CA LYS A 104 8.07 16.50 -45.55
C LYS A 104 7.81 15.12 -46.17
N LYS A 105 8.36 14.06 -45.58
CA LYS A 105 8.13 12.68 -46.05
C LYS A 105 6.68 12.24 -45.85
N ILE A 106 6.03 12.68 -44.75
CA ILE A 106 4.60 12.42 -44.53
C ILE A 106 3.76 13.11 -45.60
N ALA A 107 4.08 14.36 -45.93
CA ALA A 107 3.40 15.14 -46.96
C ALA A 107 3.50 14.47 -48.34
N GLU A 108 4.71 14.02 -48.71
CA GLU A 108 4.97 13.25 -49.94
C GLU A 108 4.19 11.93 -49.95
N GLN A 109 4.27 11.14 -48.88
CA GLN A 109 3.61 9.84 -48.77
C GLN A 109 2.08 9.91 -48.87
N LEU A 110 1.47 10.98 -48.35
CA LEU A 110 0.03 11.17 -48.32
C LEU A 110 -0.50 12.09 -49.43
N GLY A 111 0.37 12.66 -50.26
CA GLY A 111 -0.01 13.57 -51.35
C GLY A 111 -0.64 14.89 -50.86
N ILE A 112 -0.22 15.39 -49.70
CA ILE A 112 -0.73 16.64 -49.10
C ILE A 112 0.39 17.65 -48.88
N SER A 113 0.06 18.91 -48.57
CA SER A 113 1.07 19.92 -48.25
C SER A 113 1.69 19.69 -46.86
N VAL A 114 2.93 20.12 -46.67
CA VAL A 114 3.59 20.13 -45.35
C VAL A 114 2.78 20.94 -44.33
N LYS A 115 2.19 22.07 -44.75
CA LYS A 115 1.29 22.87 -43.90
C LYS A 115 0.06 22.09 -43.45
N SER A 116 -0.49 21.22 -44.31
CA SER A 116 -1.61 20.35 -43.96
C SER A 116 -1.19 19.32 -42.90
N VAL A 117 0.01 18.74 -43.01
CA VAL A 117 0.59 17.84 -42.00
C VAL A 117 0.70 18.55 -40.65
N GLU A 118 1.30 19.74 -40.62
CA GLU A 118 1.45 20.56 -39.41
C GLU A 118 0.09 20.92 -38.78
N PHE A 119 -0.91 21.26 -39.60
CA PHE A 119 -2.27 21.51 -39.14
C PHE A 119 -2.87 20.28 -38.45
N HIS A 120 -2.77 19.10 -39.05
CA HIS A 120 -3.27 17.86 -38.46
C HIS A 120 -2.54 17.49 -37.15
N ILE A 121 -1.22 17.68 -37.09
CA ILE A 121 -0.44 17.48 -35.85
C ILE A 121 -0.92 18.43 -34.76
N THR A 122 -1.07 19.72 -35.08
CA THR A 122 -1.52 20.74 -34.12
C THR A 122 -2.93 20.43 -33.60
N LYS A 123 -3.83 19.98 -34.48
CA LYS A 123 -5.19 19.57 -34.12
C LYS A 123 -5.17 18.34 -33.19
N ALA A 124 -4.35 17.34 -33.49
CA ALA A 124 -4.19 16.15 -32.65
C ALA A 124 -3.65 16.50 -31.26
N LEU A 125 -2.63 17.35 -31.18
CA LEU A 125 -2.07 17.83 -29.91
C LEU A 125 -3.09 18.61 -29.08
N LYS A 126 -3.94 19.44 -29.70
CA LYS A 126 -5.00 20.15 -28.99
C LYS A 126 -6.00 19.19 -28.33
N ILE A 127 -6.39 18.13 -29.03
CA ILE A 127 -7.28 17.10 -28.49
C ILE A 127 -6.61 16.38 -27.31
N LEU A 128 -5.36 15.94 -27.48
CA LEU A 128 -4.62 15.27 -26.41
C LEU A 128 -4.46 16.14 -25.17
N ARG A 129 -4.17 17.44 -25.35
CA ARG A 129 -4.03 18.38 -24.24
C ARG A 129 -5.33 18.56 -23.45
N THR A 130 -6.48 18.54 -24.13
CA THR A 130 -7.79 18.61 -23.45
C THR A 130 -8.11 17.32 -22.71
N GLU A 131 -7.84 16.16 -23.30
CA GLU A 131 -8.15 14.85 -22.70
C GLU A 131 -7.21 14.51 -21.53
N LEU A 132 -5.96 15.02 -21.57
CA LEU A 132 -4.96 14.84 -20.51
C LEU A 132 -4.89 16.01 -19.54
N LYS A 133 -5.82 16.99 -19.58
CA LYS A 133 -5.73 18.23 -18.79
C LYS A 133 -5.58 17.99 -17.28
N ASP A 134 -6.18 16.92 -16.76
CA ASP A 134 -6.19 16.59 -15.33
C ASP A 134 -4.90 15.84 -14.91
N TYR A 135 -4.13 15.37 -15.89
CA TYR A 135 -2.87 14.62 -15.72
C TYR A 135 -1.64 15.45 -16.07
N LEU A 136 -1.81 16.41 -16.98
CA LEU A 136 -0.87 17.49 -17.22
C LEU A 136 -1.00 18.44 -16.04
N VAL A 137 -0.41 18.05 -14.89
CA VAL A 137 -0.16 18.96 -13.77
C VAL A 137 0.24 20.28 -14.39
N SER A 138 -0.49 21.35 -14.08
CA SER A 138 -0.14 22.69 -14.52
C SER A 138 1.34 22.88 -14.23
N ILE A 139 2.18 22.81 -15.25
CA ILE A 139 3.58 23.25 -15.22
C ILE A 139 3.51 24.78 -15.18
N LEU A 140 2.96 25.28 -14.08
CA LEU A 140 2.80 26.67 -13.69
C LEU A 140 3.42 26.79 -12.30
N PHE A 141 4.74 26.70 -12.29
CA PHE A 141 5.57 27.75 -11.73
C PHE A 141 6.39 28.35 -12.87
#